data_AF-A0A1C4UHI1-F1
#
_entry.id   AF-A0A1C4UHI1-F1
#
_cell.length_a   1.000
_cell.length_b   1.000
_cell.length_c   1.000
_cell.angle_alpha   90.00
_cell.angle_beta   90.00
_cell.angle_gamma   90.00
#
_symmetry.space_group_name_H-M   'P 1'
#
loop_
_entity.id
_entity.type
_entity.pdbx_description
1 polymer ?
#
loop_
_entity_poly.entity_id
_entity_poly.type
_entity_poly.pdbx_seq_one_letter_code
_entity_poly.pdbx_strand_id
1 'polypeptide(L)'
;MPEETGQKLFTRTSEVENLAPNPDNAYLGTWVTPPAADQVVVIRGRAPRTVSGNHPGVWPRRHTDLRYFSMCTNLGGQVKPVVINRFTDAPASLGCRYDDDTRLDRHGYYTYVLGREQQRTAIEAVDDATFLPFSVSYPVAPHMVLLRNLLPVAGFPHATQNVPVDSTAETAATVMGPHYPLSKVCSLASLTADGGRGCTV
;
A
#
# COMPACT_ATOMS: atom_id res chain seq x y z
N MET A 1 38.97 18.49 -16.05
CA MET A 1 38.32 18.16 -14.77
C MET A 1 37.80 19.47 -14.20
N PRO A 2 36.51 19.61 -13.89
CA PRO A 2 36.05 20.81 -13.22
C PRO A 2 36.15 20.61 -11.70
N GLU A 3 37.00 21.41 -11.08
CA GLU A 3 36.95 21.72 -9.66
C GLU A 3 36.76 23.24 -9.58
N GLU A 4 35.56 23.70 -9.23
CA GLU A 4 35.31 25.04 -8.71
C GLU A 4 34.14 25.02 -7.72
N THR A 5 34.44 25.43 -6.49
CA THR A 5 33.54 25.64 -5.36
C THR A 5 32.39 26.58 -5.75
N GLY A 6 31.14 26.10 -5.72
CA GLY A 6 29.95 26.89 -6.07
C GLY A 6 29.09 26.33 -7.22
N GLN A 7 29.44 25.18 -7.80
CA GLN A 7 28.53 24.49 -8.73
C GLN A 7 27.37 23.81 -7.98
N LYS A 8 26.12 24.26 -8.21
CA LYS A 8 24.93 23.44 -7.95
C LYS A 8 24.73 22.47 -9.12
N LEU A 9 24.72 21.18 -8.82
CA LEU A 9 24.45 20.10 -9.76
C LEU A 9 23.47 19.09 -9.10
N PHE A 10 22.52 18.59 -9.90
CA PHE A 10 21.19 18.08 -9.55
C PHE A 10 20.17 19.13 -9.08
N THR A 11 19.12 19.34 -9.89
CA THR A 11 18.00 20.28 -9.63
C THR A 11 16.65 19.68 -10.10
N ARG A 12 15.53 20.08 -9.45
CA ARG A 12 14.14 19.58 -9.68
C ARG A 12 13.15 20.76 -9.86
N THR A 13 12.44 20.86 -11.01
CA THR A 13 11.68 22.02 -11.57
C THR A 13 10.20 21.64 -11.93
N SER A 14 9.44 22.36 -12.79
CA SER A 14 8.15 21.83 -13.35
C SER A 14 8.38 20.66 -14.33
N GLU A 15 9.51 20.73 -15.02
CA GLU A 15 10.18 19.65 -15.78
C GLU A 15 10.72 18.56 -14.84
N VAL A 16 10.94 18.96 -13.59
CA VAL A 16 10.97 18.12 -12.44
C VAL A 16 9.57 17.39 -12.34
N GLU A 17 8.61 18.02 -11.65
CA GLU A 17 7.24 17.61 -11.19
C GLU A 17 6.16 17.25 -12.23
N ASN A 18 6.53 16.96 -13.46
CA ASN A 18 6.05 15.74 -14.12
C ASN A 18 6.90 14.52 -13.65
N LEU A 19 7.26 14.44 -12.36
CA LEU A 19 8.48 13.73 -11.92
C LEU A 19 8.29 12.31 -11.45
N ALA A 20 7.05 11.88 -11.31
CA ALA A 20 6.70 10.49 -11.49
C ALA A 20 5.19 10.28 -11.77
N PRO A 21 4.48 11.09 -12.63
CA PRO A 21 3.44 10.53 -13.46
C PRO A 21 4.14 9.47 -14.32
N ASN A 22 4.21 8.29 -13.73
CA ASN A 22 4.76 7.13 -14.38
C ASN A 22 3.54 6.48 -15.03
N PRO A 23 3.44 6.54 -16.37
CA PRO A 23 2.29 6.02 -17.10
C PRO A 23 2.10 4.52 -16.88
N ASP A 24 3.14 3.84 -16.39
CA ASP A 24 3.09 2.43 -16.02
C ASP A 24 2.48 2.21 -14.62
N ASN A 25 2.20 3.25 -13.85
CA ASN A 25 1.50 3.17 -12.57
C ASN A 25 0.04 3.58 -12.66
N ALA A 26 -0.79 2.85 -11.93
CA ALA A 26 -2.12 3.30 -11.56
C ALA A 26 -2.37 3.03 -10.08
N TYR A 27 -3.23 3.87 -9.50
CA TYR A 27 -3.58 3.82 -8.08
C TYR A 27 -5.08 3.60 -7.91
N LEU A 28 -5.44 2.75 -6.96
CA LEU A 28 -6.77 2.71 -6.38
C LEU A 28 -6.67 3.24 -4.95
N GLY A 29 -7.58 4.11 -4.56
CA GLY A 29 -7.52 4.77 -3.27
C GLY A 29 -8.85 4.82 -2.53
N THR A 30 -8.78 4.80 -1.21
CA THR A 30 -9.94 5.07 -0.34
C THR A 30 -9.52 5.92 0.85
N TRP A 31 -10.47 6.65 1.42
CA TRP A 31 -10.29 7.42 2.64
C TRP A 31 -10.66 6.59 3.86
N VAL A 32 -9.81 6.65 4.88
CA VAL A 32 -10.00 5.95 6.14
C VAL A 32 -9.76 6.94 7.28
N THR A 33 -10.71 7.01 8.21
CA THR A 33 -10.50 7.70 9.49
C THR A 33 -10.02 6.66 10.51
N PRO A 34 -8.98 6.95 11.32
CA PRO A 34 -8.56 6.06 12.40
C PRO A 34 -9.76 5.69 13.31
N PRO A 35 -10.07 4.39 13.50
CA PRO A 35 -11.21 3.95 14.31
C PRO A 35 -10.90 4.07 15.81
N ALA A 36 -11.76 3.54 16.69
CA ALA A 36 -11.51 3.54 18.14
C ALA A 36 -10.18 2.84 18.51
N ALA A 37 -9.68 3.07 19.73
CA ALA A 37 -8.36 2.61 20.19
C ALA A 37 -8.21 1.08 20.23
N ASP A 38 -9.31 0.37 20.40
CA ASP A 38 -9.46 -1.09 20.42
C ASP A 38 -9.84 -1.67 19.06
N GLN A 39 -9.88 -0.84 18.02
CA GLN A 39 -10.24 -1.21 16.65
C GLN A 39 -9.09 -0.98 15.69
N VAL A 40 -9.17 -1.66 14.55
CA VAL A 40 -8.24 -1.61 13.42
C VAL A 40 -9.02 -1.58 12.11
N VAL A 41 -8.38 -1.17 11.02
CA VAL A 41 -8.93 -1.31 9.68
C VAL A 41 -8.22 -2.46 8.98
N VAL A 42 -8.98 -3.46 8.56
CA VAL A 42 -8.47 -4.63 7.84
C VAL A 42 -8.81 -4.47 6.37
N ILE A 43 -7.82 -4.70 5.50
CA ILE A 43 -7.96 -4.64 4.04
C ILE A 43 -7.50 -5.97 3.46
N ARG A 44 -8.34 -6.61 2.66
CA ARG A 44 -8.06 -7.93 2.08
C ARG A 44 -8.41 -7.99 0.61
N GLY A 45 -7.60 -8.71 -0.15
CA GLY A 45 -7.76 -8.96 -1.58
C GLY A 45 -6.75 -9.99 -2.06
N ARG A 46 -6.91 -10.50 -3.27
CA ARG A 46 -5.96 -11.42 -3.88
C ARG A 46 -4.72 -10.66 -4.37
N ALA A 47 -3.54 -11.11 -4.00
CA ALA A 47 -2.31 -10.50 -4.51
C ALA A 47 -2.12 -10.86 -6.00
N PRO A 48 -1.76 -9.89 -6.86
CA PRO A 48 -1.21 -10.21 -8.17
C PRO A 48 0.14 -10.90 -8.00
N ARG A 49 0.51 -11.77 -8.94
CA ARG A 49 1.84 -12.39 -8.93
C ARG A 49 2.88 -11.39 -9.40
N THR A 50 3.96 -11.23 -8.64
CA THR A 50 5.08 -10.37 -9.00
C THR A 50 6.40 -11.13 -9.04
N VAL A 51 7.45 -10.43 -9.48
CA VAL A 51 8.83 -10.95 -9.40
C VAL A 51 9.36 -10.63 -8.02
N SER A 52 9.70 -11.65 -7.23
CA SER A 52 10.36 -11.43 -5.95
C SER A 52 11.82 -10.99 -6.13
N GLY A 53 12.30 -10.11 -5.26
CA GLY A 53 13.70 -9.75 -5.16
C GLY A 53 13.96 -8.24 -5.24
N ASN A 54 15.12 -7.85 -4.72
CA ASN A 54 15.52 -6.45 -4.52
C ASN A 54 16.41 -5.86 -5.64
N HIS A 55 16.49 -6.51 -6.80
CA HIS A 55 17.37 -6.11 -7.91
C HIS A 55 16.60 -5.95 -9.22
N PRO A 56 17.04 -5.06 -10.13
CA PRO A 56 16.40 -4.91 -11.44
C PRO A 56 16.44 -6.23 -12.22
N GLY A 57 15.26 -6.74 -12.58
CA GLY A 57 15.10 -7.91 -13.44
C GLY A 57 14.54 -7.57 -14.83
N VAL A 58 14.64 -8.54 -15.74
CA VAL A 58 13.99 -8.50 -17.07
C VAL A 58 12.48 -8.44 -16.91
N TRP A 59 11.83 -7.62 -17.74
CA TRP A 59 10.38 -7.46 -17.76
C TRP A 59 9.86 -7.31 -19.20
N PRO A 60 8.72 -7.92 -19.57
CA PRO A 60 7.85 -8.79 -18.76
C PRO A 60 8.48 -10.16 -18.47
N ARG A 61 8.06 -10.80 -17.36
CA ARG A 61 8.45 -12.18 -16.99
C ARG A 61 7.28 -13.13 -17.17
N ARG A 62 7.57 -14.40 -17.51
CA ARG A 62 6.53 -15.44 -17.58
C ARG A 62 5.96 -15.70 -16.18
N HIS A 63 4.67 -15.99 -16.11
CA HIS A 63 3.92 -16.33 -14.88
C HIS A 63 3.82 -15.21 -13.83
N THR A 64 4.03 -13.96 -14.23
CA THR A 64 3.78 -12.78 -13.39
C THR A 64 2.66 -11.93 -13.97
N ASP A 65 1.94 -11.24 -13.09
CA ASP A 65 0.81 -10.37 -13.41
C ASP A 65 1.26 -8.90 -13.44
N LEU A 66 2.10 -8.48 -12.48
CA LEU A 66 2.68 -7.13 -12.37
C LEU A 66 4.18 -7.20 -12.11
N ARG A 67 4.91 -6.11 -12.40
CA ARG A 67 6.30 -5.99 -11.94
C ARG A 67 6.37 -5.71 -10.45
N TYR A 68 5.41 -4.95 -9.93
CA TYR A 68 5.38 -4.47 -8.55
C TYR A 68 3.96 -4.06 -8.16
N PHE A 69 3.62 -4.28 -6.89
CA PHE A 69 2.50 -3.60 -6.25
C PHE A 69 2.87 -3.13 -4.84
N SER A 70 2.10 -2.19 -4.30
CA SER A 70 2.27 -1.76 -2.92
C SER A 70 0.96 -1.27 -2.32
N MET A 71 0.83 -1.40 -1.00
CA MET A 71 -0.18 -0.74 -0.21
C MET A 71 0.46 0.32 0.69
N CYS A 72 -0.06 1.54 0.63
CA CYS A 72 0.46 2.68 1.40
C CYS A 72 -0.62 3.39 2.20
N THR A 73 -0.29 3.84 3.40
CA THR A 73 -1.03 4.85 4.16
C THR A 73 -0.40 6.22 3.97
N ASN A 74 -1.21 7.17 3.57
CA ASN A 74 -0.83 8.56 3.34
C ASN A 74 -1.70 9.48 4.20
N LEU A 75 -1.17 10.61 4.64
CA LEU A 75 -1.98 11.64 5.30
C LEU A 75 -2.88 12.35 4.29
N GLY A 76 -4.04 12.83 4.75
CA GLY A 76 -4.88 13.74 3.96
C GLY A 76 -4.21 15.09 3.67
N GLY A 77 -4.76 15.84 2.72
CA GLY A 77 -4.23 17.14 2.27
C GLY A 77 -3.78 17.15 0.81
N GLN A 78 -3.16 18.25 0.37
CA GLN A 78 -2.83 18.50 -1.03
C GLN A 78 -1.67 17.61 -1.56
N VAL A 79 -0.67 17.31 -0.72
CA VAL A 79 0.54 16.58 -1.13
C VAL A 79 0.55 15.11 -0.71
N LYS A 80 -0.48 14.66 0.03
CA LYS A 80 -0.72 13.25 0.42
C LYS A 80 0.55 12.49 0.80
N PRO A 81 1.34 12.94 1.79
CA PRO A 81 2.62 12.32 2.10
C PRO A 81 2.39 10.93 2.71
N VAL A 82 3.26 9.98 2.38
CA VAL A 82 3.26 8.65 3.03
C VAL A 82 3.51 8.85 4.53
N VAL A 83 2.79 8.09 5.36
CA VAL A 83 2.98 8.09 6.81
C VAL A 83 4.39 7.58 7.13
N ILE A 84 5.13 8.34 7.95
CA ILE A 84 6.42 7.92 8.50
C ILE A 84 6.41 8.28 9.98
N ASN A 85 6.26 7.27 10.87
CA ASN A 85 6.42 7.50 12.30
C ASN A 85 7.89 7.32 12.66
N ARG A 86 8.50 8.35 13.23
CA ARG A 86 9.91 8.34 13.66
C ARG A 86 9.97 8.22 15.18
N PHE A 87 10.88 7.39 15.66
CA PHE A 87 11.13 7.18 17.09
C PHE A 87 12.59 7.46 17.40
N THR A 88 12.90 7.78 18.66
CA THR A 88 14.27 8.02 19.13
C THR A 88 15.06 6.72 19.24
N ASP A 89 14.42 5.66 19.72
CA ASP A 89 15.08 4.42 20.14
C ASP A 89 14.62 3.19 19.32
N ALA A 90 13.95 3.42 18.18
CA ALA A 90 13.46 2.37 17.29
C ALA A 90 13.49 2.79 15.82
N PRO A 91 13.61 1.85 14.87
CA PRO A 91 13.49 2.14 13.45
C PRO A 91 12.19 2.85 13.10
N ALA A 92 12.23 3.69 12.07
CA ALA A 92 11.03 4.38 11.60
C ALA A 92 9.97 3.37 11.12
N SER A 93 8.72 3.65 11.45
CA SER A 93 7.57 2.95 10.90
C SER A 93 7.17 3.56 9.56
N LEU A 94 7.35 2.80 8.50
CA LEU A 94 7.00 3.26 7.15
C LEU A 94 5.55 2.88 6.83
N GLY A 95 4.83 3.82 6.21
CA GLY A 95 3.45 3.69 5.78
C GLY A 95 3.24 2.86 4.53
N CYS A 96 4.28 2.34 3.89
CA CYS A 96 4.17 1.53 2.68
C CYS A 96 4.72 0.13 2.89
N ARG A 97 4.05 -0.85 2.29
CA ARG A 97 4.55 -2.22 2.12
C ARG A 97 4.41 -2.58 0.65
N TYR A 98 5.51 -3.03 0.06
CA TYR A 98 5.53 -3.52 -1.31
C TYR A 98 5.36 -5.04 -1.33
N ASP A 99 5.36 -5.62 -2.51
CA ASP A 99 5.09 -7.03 -2.76
C ASP A 99 5.94 -7.99 -1.92
N ASP A 100 7.27 -7.85 -1.87
CA ASP A 100 8.12 -8.73 -1.04
C ASP A 100 7.90 -8.54 0.48
N ASP A 101 7.45 -7.35 0.89
CA ASP A 101 7.15 -7.03 2.29
C ASP A 101 5.70 -7.41 2.70
N THR A 102 4.92 -7.95 1.76
CA THR A 102 3.50 -8.27 1.98
C THR A 102 3.34 -9.75 2.28
N ARG A 103 2.84 -10.06 3.48
CA ARG A 103 2.50 -11.43 3.86
C ARG A 103 1.25 -11.89 3.12
N LEU A 104 1.28 -13.11 2.60
CA LEU A 104 0.18 -13.74 1.90
C LEU A 104 -0.26 -15.01 2.63
N ASP A 105 -1.57 -15.26 2.66
CA ASP A 105 -2.09 -16.54 3.10
C ASP A 105 -1.83 -17.65 2.06
N ARG A 106 -2.12 -18.90 2.44
CA ARG A 106 -1.92 -20.07 1.57
C ARG A 106 -2.68 -20.02 0.23
N HIS A 107 -3.66 -19.14 0.07
CA HIS A 107 -4.44 -18.98 -1.16
C HIS A 107 -4.00 -17.75 -1.97
N GLY A 108 -2.95 -17.04 -1.53
CA GLY A 108 -2.41 -15.86 -2.20
C GLY A 108 -3.18 -14.58 -1.91
N TYR A 109 -3.90 -14.50 -0.78
CA TYR A 109 -4.56 -13.26 -0.35
C TYR A 109 -3.66 -12.49 0.61
N TYR A 110 -3.58 -11.18 0.44
CA TYR A 110 -2.97 -10.30 1.42
C TYR A 110 -3.99 -9.90 2.49
N THR A 111 -3.53 -9.65 3.71
CA THR A 111 -4.30 -8.98 4.77
C THR A 111 -3.48 -7.80 5.27
N TYR A 112 -3.77 -6.58 4.80
CA TYR A 112 -3.20 -5.37 5.40
C TYR A 112 -4.02 -4.96 6.62
N VAL A 113 -3.36 -4.59 7.69
CA VAL A 113 -4.02 -4.11 8.91
C VAL A 113 -3.46 -2.74 9.26
N LEU A 114 -4.34 -1.75 9.17
CA LEU A 114 -4.06 -0.38 9.55
C LEU A 114 -4.37 -0.20 11.04
N GLY A 115 -3.36 0.23 11.79
CA GLY A 115 -3.46 0.38 13.23
C GLY A 115 -2.54 1.44 13.79
N ARG A 116 -2.72 1.74 15.07
CA ARG A 116 -1.81 2.57 15.86
C ARG A 116 -0.54 1.78 16.17
N GLU A 117 0.55 2.48 16.43
CA GLU A 117 1.84 1.86 16.76
C GLU A 117 1.77 0.98 18.01
N GLN A 118 0.94 1.33 19.00
CA GLN A 118 0.71 0.52 20.19
C GLN A 118 0.07 -0.84 19.88
N GLN A 119 -0.59 -0.97 18.73
CA GLN A 119 -1.25 -2.21 18.29
C GLN A 119 -0.33 -3.08 17.42
N ARG A 120 0.82 -2.55 16.94
CA ARG A 120 1.71 -3.21 15.98
C ARG A 120 2.06 -4.64 16.40
N THR A 121 2.57 -4.83 17.60
CA THR A 121 3.06 -6.15 18.05
C THR A 121 1.94 -7.19 18.02
N ALA A 122 0.72 -6.82 18.41
CA ALA A 122 -0.43 -7.71 18.35
C ALA A 122 -0.85 -8.03 16.91
N ILE A 123 -0.76 -7.05 16.00
CA ILE A 123 -1.07 -7.22 14.58
C ILE A 123 -0.01 -8.11 13.90
N GLU A 124 1.27 -7.83 14.12
CA GLU A 124 2.38 -8.57 13.49
C GLU A 124 2.50 -10.00 13.99
N ALA A 125 1.91 -10.33 15.14
CA ALA A 125 1.77 -11.69 15.65
C ALA A 125 0.71 -12.53 14.90
N VAL A 126 -0.13 -11.91 14.06
CA VAL A 126 -1.05 -12.64 13.18
C VAL A 126 -0.30 -13.05 11.90
N ASP A 127 -0.25 -14.34 11.63
CA ASP A 127 0.61 -14.96 10.60
C ASP A 127 0.52 -14.29 9.21
N ASP A 128 -0.69 -14.03 8.72
CA ASP A 128 -0.94 -13.47 7.38
C ASP A 128 -1.16 -11.94 7.38
N ALA A 129 -0.98 -11.27 8.52
CA ALA A 129 -1.22 -9.84 8.64
C ALA A 129 0.04 -9.03 8.30
N THR A 130 -0.16 -7.98 7.50
CA THR A 130 0.85 -6.98 7.15
C THR A 130 0.47 -5.64 7.77
N PHE A 131 1.24 -5.17 8.76
CA PHE A 131 0.96 -3.93 9.46
C PHE A 131 1.24 -2.68 8.61
N LEU A 132 0.28 -1.75 8.61
CA LEU A 132 0.44 -0.39 8.10
C LEU A 132 0.10 0.62 9.21
N PRO A 133 0.96 1.60 9.49
CA PRO A 133 0.72 2.55 10.57
C PRO A 133 -0.28 3.64 10.19
N PHE A 134 -1.12 4.02 11.15
CA PHE A 134 -1.65 5.38 11.24
C PHE A 134 -0.56 6.33 11.76
N SER A 135 -0.74 7.63 11.48
CA SER A 135 0.23 8.63 11.93
C SER A 135 0.15 8.87 13.43
N VAL A 136 1.30 8.83 14.10
CA VAL A 136 1.42 9.22 15.51
C VAL A 136 1.27 10.74 15.68
N SER A 137 1.83 11.51 14.74
CA SER A 137 1.78 12.99 14.79
C SER A 137 0.41 13.56 14.44
N TYR A 138 -0.40 12.81 13.68
CA TYR A 138 -1.74 13.22 13.25
C TYR A 138 -2.75 12.09 13.54
N PRO A 139 -3.03 11.78 14.82
CA PRO A 139 -3.71 10.55 15.22
C PRO A 139 -5.22 10.52 14.91
N VAL A 140 -5.81 11.66 14.56
CA VAL A 140 -7.24 11.81 14.22
C VAL A 140 -7.47 12.29 12.79
N ALA A 141 -6.40 12.57 12.04
CA ALA A 141 -6.52 13.02 10.66
C ALA A 141 -6.99 11.86 9.77
N PRO A 142 -7.84 12.10 8.77
CA PRO A 142 -8.13 11.10 7.74
C PRO A 142 -6.86 10.71 6.98
N HIS A 143 -6.71 9.41 6.74
CA HIS A 143 -5.65 8.83 5.92
C HIS A 143 -6.22 8.41 4.58
N MET A 144 -5.45 8.64 3.52
CA MET A 144 -5.73 8.03 2.23
C MET A 144 -4.91 6.75 2.11
N VAL A 145 -5.58 5.65 1.85
CA VAL A 145 -4.94 4.35 1.63
C VAL A 145 -4.86 4.12 0.13
N LEU A 146 -3.70 3.73 -0.37
CA LEU A 146 -3.42 3.57 -1.79
C LEU A 146 -2.91 2.17 -2.11
N LEU A 147 -3.60 1.47 -3.00
CA LEU A 147 -3.07 0.33 -3.73
C LEU A 147 -2.45 0.84 -5.03
N ARG A 148 -1.18 0.53 -5.26
CA ARG A 148 -0.44 0.87 -6.48
C ARG A 148 -0.14 -0.40 -7.26
N ASN A 149 -0.42 -0.38 -8.56
CA ASN A 149 0.08 -1.38 -9.51
C ASN A 149 1.09 -0.72 -10.45
N LEU A 150 2.22 -1.38 -10.70
CA LEU A 150 3.24 -0.92 -11.64
C LEU A 150 3.49 -1.99 -12.71
N LEU A 151 3.49 -1.55 -13.97
CA LEU A 151 3.85 -2.35 -15.16
C LEU A 151 3.09 -3.68 -15.19
N PRO A 152 1.76 -3.71 -15.43
CA PRO A 152 1.03 -4.94 -15.66
C PRO A 152 1.47 -5.62 -16.97
N VAL A 153 1.43 -6.95 -17.02
CA VAL A 153 1.51 -7.66 -18.31
C VAL A 153 0.18 -7.49 -19.07
N ALA A 154 0.23 -7.45 -20.40
CA ALA A 154 -0.96 -7.27 -21.23
C ALA A 154 -2.06 -8.32 -20.98
N GLY A 155 -1.69 -9.53 -20.53
CA GLY A 155 -2.63 -10.61 -20.21
C GLY A 155 -3.26 -10.54 -18.81
N PHE A 156 -3.03 -9.49 -18.02
CA PHE A 156 -3.61 -9.33 -16.69
C PHE A 156 -4.74 -8.28 -16.69
N PRO A 157 -6.01 -8.68 -16.92
CA PRO A 157 -7.11 -7.74 -17.06
C PRO A 157 -7.50 -7.05 -15.74
N HIS A 158 -7.11 -7.61 -14.59
CA HIS A 158 -7.49 -7.12 -13.26
C HIS A 158 -6.59 -6.00 -12.72
N ALA A 159 -5.72 -5.43 -13.57
CA ALA A 159 -4.85 -4.33 -13.20
C ALA A 159 -5.65 -3.04 -12.95
N THR A 160 -5.22 -2.23 -11.97
CA THR A 160 -5.77 -0.89 -11.71
C THR A 160 -5.75 0.02 -12.95
N GLN A 161 -4.78 -0.17 -13.85
CA GLN A 161 -4.68 0.55 -15.13
C GLN A 161 -5.91 0.38 -16.03
N ASN A 162 -6.66 -0.72 -15.87
CA ASN A 162 -7.87 -0.99 -16.64
C ASN A 162 -9.13 -0.45 -15.97
N VAL A 163 -9.03 0.10 -14.76
CA VAL A 163 -10.14 0.77 -14.07
C VAL A 163 -10.29 2.16 -14.67
N PRO A 164 -11.46 2.54 -15.21
CA PRO A 164 -11.64 3.89 -15.75
C PRO A 164 -11.43 4.94 -14.66
N VAL A 165 -10.78 6.05 -15.04
CA VAL A 165 -10.61 7.22 -14.16
C VAL A 165 -11.99 7.73 -13.73
N ASP A 166 -12.10 8.15 -12.47
CA ASP A 166 -13.33 8.63 -11.83
C ASP A 166 -14.51 7.64 -11.81
N SER A 167 -14.24 6.34 -12.02
CA SER A 167 -15.25 5.30 -11.92
C SER A 167 -15.68 5.01 -10.47
N THR A 168 -16.84 4.37 -10.33
CA THR A 168 -17.38 4.01 -9.02
C THR A 168 -16.65 2.81 -8.40
N ALA A 169 -16.84 2.60 -7.09
CA ALA A 169 -16.31 1.43 -6.40
C ALA A 169 -16.78 0.10 -7.03
N GLU A 170 -18.03 0.03 -7.47
CA GLU A 170 -18.61 -1.15 -8.11
C GLU A 170 -17.95 -1.43 -9.47
N THR A 171 -17.63 -0.38 -10.22
CA THR A 171 -16.92 -0.50 -11.50
C THR A 171 -15.50 -1.02 -11.28
N ALA A 172 -14.78 -0.43 -10.32
CA ALA A 172 -13.44 -0.87 -9.94
C ALA A 172 -13.44 -2.34 -9.44
N ALA A 173 -14.43 -2.72 -8.61
CA ALA A 173 -14.61 -4.09 -8.15
C ALA A 173 -14.89 -5.06 -9.29
N THR A 174 -15.71 -4.66 -10.28
CA THR A 174 -16.01 -5.46 -11.47
C THR A 174 -14.76 -5.71 -12.31
N VAL A 175 -13.94 -4.68 -12.54
CA VAL A 175 -12.70 -4.79 -13.33
C VAL A 175 -11.64 -5.64 -12.61
N MET A 176 -11.39 -5.34 -11.34
CA MET A 176 -10.31 -5.99 -10.58
C MET A 176 -10.71 -7.38 -10.06
N GLY A 177 -12.00 -7.70 -10.00
CA GLY A 177 -12.49 -9.00 -9.53
C GLY A 177 -11.91 -9.36 -8.15
N PRO A 178 -11.36 -10.58 -7.95
CA PRO A 178 -10.75 -10.98 -6.68
C PRO A 178 -9.57 -10.12 -6.21
N HIS A 179 -8.97 -9.32 -7.09
CA HIS A 179 -7.86 -8.42 -6.76
C HIS A 179 -8.31 -7.07 -6.18
N TYR A 180 -9.62 -6.77 -6.22
CA TYR A 180 -10.17 -5.56 -5.61
C TYR A 180 -10.02 -5.61 -4.08
N PRO A 181 -9.40 -4.60 -3.45
CA PRO A 181 -9.28 -4.54 -1.99
C PRO A 181 -10.64 -4.22 -1.35
N LEU A 182 -11.06 -5.06 -0.41
CA LEU A 182 -12.19 -4.78 0.48
C LEU A 182 -11.65 -4.36 1.85
N SER A 183 -12.26 -3.34 2.45
CA SER A 183 -11.86 -2.82 3.76
C SER A 183 -12.99 -2.87 4.77
N LYS A 184 -12.64 -3.12 6.03
CA LYS A 184 -13.59 -3.14 7.16
C LYS A 184 -12.93 -2.72 8.46
N VAL A 185 -13.68 -2.03 9.32
CA VAL A 185 -13.28 -1.79 10.71
C VAL A 185 -13.59 -3.05 11.54
N CYS A 186 -12.60 -3.54 12.28
CA CYS A 186 -12.69 -4.74 13.10
C CYS A 186 -12.13 -4.46 14.50
N SER A 187 -12.56 -5.22 15.51
CA SER A 187 -11.91 -5.15 16.82
C SER A 187 -10.52 -5.79 16.74
N LEU A 188 -9.55 -5.24 17.48
CA LEU A 188 -8.21 -5.84 17.57
C LEU A 188 -8.29 -7.26 18.15
N ALA A 189 -9.20 -7.48 19.11
CA ALA A 189 -9.42 -8.79 19.72
C ALA A 189 -9.84 -9.85 18.69
N SER A 190 -10.83 -9.54 17.85
CA SER A 190 -11.29 -10.43 16.77
C SER A 190 -10.18 -10.74 15.77
N LEU A 191 -9.39 -9.72 15.38
CA LEU A 191 -8.23 -9.93 14.51
C LEU A 191 -7.22 -10.88 15.14
N THR A 192 -6.88 -10.70 16.42
CA THR A 192 -5.88 -11.54 17.10
C THR A 192 -6.36 -12.96 17.36
N ALA A 193 -7.67 -13.17 17.54
CA ALA A 193 -8.25 -14.49 17.80
C ALA A 193 -8.42 -15.32 16.52
N ASP A 194 -8.93 -14.69 15.47
CA ASP A 194 -9.44 -15.37 14.28
C ASP A 194 -8.68 -15.00 12.99
N GLY A 195 -7.63 -14.17 13.11
CA GLY A 195 -6.85 -13.65 12.00
C GLY A 195 -7.65 -12.72 11.08
N GLY A 196 -7.12 -12.47 9.88
CA GLY A 196 -7.78 -11.60 8.89
C GLY A 196 -9.18 -12.07 8.46
N ARG A 197 -9.50 -13.37 8.63
CA ARG A 197 -10.79 -13.96 8.24
C ARG A 197 -11.90 -13.71 9.26
N GLY A 198 -11.56 -13.56 10.54
CA GLY A 198 -12.56 -13.18 11.56
C GLY A 198 -13.10 -11.76 11.35
N CYS A 199 -12.31 -10.92 10.69
CA CYS A 199 -12.73 -9.62 10.20
C CYS A 199 -13.36 -9.77 8.81
N THR A 200 -14.54 -10.40 8.73
CA THR A 200 -15.22 -10.71 7.46
C THR A 200 -15.51 -9.45 6.65
N VAL A 201 -14.72 -9.22 5.60
CA VAL A 201 -15.02 -8.27 4.51
C VAL A 201 -16.00 -8.87 3.52
#